data_AF-A0A812N2M6-F1
#
_entry.id   AF-A0A812N2M6-F1
#
_cell.length_a   1.000
_cell.length_b   1.000
_cell.length_c   1.000
_cell.angle_alpha   90.00
_cell.angle_beta   90.00
_cell.angle_gamma   90.00
#
_symmetry.space_group_name_H-M   'P 1'
#
loop_
_entity.id
_entity.type
_entity.pdbx_description
1 polymer ?
#
loop_
_entity_poly.entity_id
_entity_poly.type
_entity_poly.pdbx_seq_one_letter_code
_entity_poly.pdbx_strand_id
1 'polypeptide(L)'
;FDEKDGRSRACFRFKGQHFQTCVAKAGTRHAAEVIARACWMRFEDGQDKHAVTVFRDQCYAKVRVQAPEAKRARTSRPNDNREVMHLDKLRYKLGLSMDATSADPYDSMQSEELHSMLRRVSARKPF
;
A
#
# COMPACT_ATOMS: atom_id res chain seq x y z
N PHE A 1 -20.58 0.65 7.42
CA PHE A 1 -19.11 0.66 7.21
C PHE A 1 -18.79 -0.46 6.25
N ASP A 2 -17.97 -0.21 5.24
CA ASP A 2 -17.54 -1.25 4.30
C ASP A 2 -16.06 -1.54 4.52
N GLU A 3 -15.74 -2.80 4.78
CA GLU A 3 -14.39 -3.28 5.06
C GLU A 3 -14.00 -4.23 3.94
N LYS A 4 -13.38 -3.67 2.90
CA LYS A 4 -12.83 -4.40 1.76
C LYS A 4 -11.33 -4.17 1.69
N ASP A 5 -10.56 -5.23 1.43
CA ASP A 5 -9.11 -5.21 1.24
C ASP A 5 -8.32 -4.73 2.47
N GLY A 6 -8.83 -4.98 3.68
CA GLY A 6 -8.22 -4.50 4.93
C GLY A 6 -8.25 -2.99 5.10
N ARG A 7 -9.12 -2.28 4.34
CA ARG A 7 -9.31 -0.84 4.42
C ARG A 7 -10.75 -0.52 4.84
N SER A 8 -10.90 -0.07 6.09
CA SER A 8 -12.17 0.35 6.63
C SER A 8 -12.57 1.73 6.07
N ARG A 9 -13.81 1.83 5.57
CA ARG A 9 -14.34 3.04 4.92
C ARG A 9 -15.75 3.34 5.44
N ALA A 10 -16.04 4.62 5.68
CA ALA A 10 -17.41 5.08 5.89
C ALA A 10 -17.97 5.55 4.55
N CYS A 11 -19.08 4.96 4.10
CA CYS A 11 -19.74 5.32 2.86
C CYS A 11 -21.24 5.56 3.10
N PHE A 12 -21.82 6.43 2.28
CA PHE A 12 -23.26 6.67 2.23
C PHE A 12 -23.68 7.05 0.82
N ARG A 13 -25.00 7.04 0.57
CA ARG A 13 -25.60 7.51 -0.68
C ARG A 13 -26.54 8.67 -0.38
N PHE A 14 -26.39 9.77 -1.11
CA PHE A 14 -27.27 10.94 -1.01
C PHE A 14 -27.84 11.26 -2.39
N LYS A 15 -29.17 11.21 -2.54
CA LYS A 15 -29.86 11.45 -3.82
C LYS A 15 -29.23 10.70 -5.02
N GLY A 16 -28.89 9.42 -4.82
CA GLY A 16 -28.23 8.57 -5.83
C GLY A 16 -26.71 8.77 -5.98
N GLN A 17 -26.12 9.78 -5.33
CA GLN A 17 -24.68 10.01 -5.37
C GLN A 17 -23.97 9.22 -4.26
N HIS A 18 -23.00 8.39 -4.63
CA HIS A 18 -22.16 7.69 -3.67
C HIS A 18 -21.04 8.60 -3.16
N PHE A 19 -20.89 8.66 -1.83
CA PHE A 19 -19.83 9.41 -1.15
C PHE A 19 -19.12 8.53 -0.13
N GLN A 20 -17.80 8.69 -0.03
CA GLN A 20 -16.94 7.85 0.81
C GLN A 20 -15.90 8.70 1.56
N THR A 21 -15.65 8.31 2.80
CA THR A 21 -14.55 8.76 3.63
C THR A 21 -13.64 7.58 4.01
N CYS A 22 -12.33 7.81 4.08
CA CYS A 22 -11.34 6.78 4.37
C CYS A 22 -10.77 6.93 5.79
N VAL A 23 -10.78 5.84 6.56
CA VAL A 23 -10.17 5.80 7.91
C VAL A 23 -8.68 6.10 7.83
N ALA A 24 -7.97 5.63 6.80
CA ALA A 24 -6.55 5.91 6.60
C ALA A 24 -6.21 7.41 6.50
N LYS A 25 -7.14 8.26 6.04
CA LYS A 25 -6.94 9.71 6.01
C LYS A 25 -7.38 10.39 7.30
N ALA A 26 -8.42 9.87 7.95
CA ALA A 26 -8.96 10.38 9.21
C ALA A 26 -8.16 9.95 10.45
N GLY A 27 -7.28 8.95 10.33
CA GLY A 27 -6.52 8.39 11.44
C GLY A 27 -7.30 7.33 12.23
N THR A 28 -8.56 7.60 12.58
CA THR A 28 -9.41 6.67 13.35
C THR A 28 -10.76 6.40 12.67
N ARG A 29 -11.39 5.29 13.03
CA ARG A 29 -12.73 4.93 12.56
C ARG A 29 -13.76 5.98 12.96
N HIS A 30 -13.74 6.37 14.23
CA HIS A 30 -14.65 7.39 14.76
C HIS A 30 -14.50 8.73 14.04
N ALA A 31 -13.26 9.18 13.78
CA ALA A 31 -13.04 10.41 13.02
C ALA A 31 -13.61 10.33 11.60
N ALA A 32 -13.47 9.19 10.92
CA ALA A 32 -14.08 9.00 9.60
C ALA A 32 -15.62 9.05 9.65
N GLU A 33 -16.25 8.47 10.67
CA GLU A 33 -17.70 8.54 10.91
C GLU A 33 -18.18 9.98 11.12
N VAL A 34 -17.47 10.75 11.95
CA VAL A 34 -17.79 12.16 12.20
C VAL A 34 -17.68 12.98 10.93
N ILE A 35 -16.60 12.79 10.14
CA ILE A 35 -16.43 13.50 8.87
C ILE A 35 -17.54 13.11 7.88
N ALA A 36 -17.92 11.83 7.81
CA ALA A 36 -19.01 11.38 6.94
C ALA A 36 -20.34 12.03 7.30
N ARG A 37 -20.68 12.11 8.60
CA ARG A 37 -21.89 12.81 9.07
C ARG A 37 -21.85 14.31 8.76
N ALA A 38 -20.72 14.97 8.96
CA ALA A 38 -20.58 16.38 8.62
C ALA A 38 -20.75 16.64 7.10
N CYS A 39 -20.27 15.71 6.26
CA CYS A 39 -20.48 15.78 4.81
C CYS A 39 -21.95 15.55 4.44
N TRP A 40 -22.67 14.69 5.17
CA TRP A 40 -24.11 14.50 4.96
C TRP A 40 -24.89 15.79 5.21
N MET A 41 -24.62 16.47 6.32
CA MET A 41 -25.30 17.74 6.64
C MET A 41 -25.07 18.80 5.57
N ARG A 42 -23.84 18.89 5.03
CA ARG A 42 -23.52 19.80 3.91
C ARG A 42 -24.31 19.47 2.64
N PHE A 43 -24.55 18.18 2.38
CA PHE A 43 -25.40 17.75 1.27
C PHE A 43 -26.88 18.12 1.50
N GLU A 44 -27.36 18.06 2.75
CA GLU A 44 -28.70 18.52 3.12
C GLU A 44 -28.87 20.03 2.95
N ASP A 45 -27.83 20.81 3.24
CA ASP A 45 -27.76 22.26 2.96
C ASP A 45 -27.77 22.60 1.45
N GLY A 46 -27.81 21.58 0.58
CA GLY A 46 -27.87 21.76 -0.87
C GLY A 46 -26.51 22.03 -1.51
N GLN A 47 -25.40 21.80 -0.81
CA GLN A 47 -24.08 21.93 -1.42
C GLN A 47 -23.84 20.86 -2.47
N ASP A 48 -23.08 21.22 -3.50
CA ASP A 48 -22.71 20.32 -4.57
C ASP A 48 -21.61 19.34 -4.13
N LYS A 49 -21.45 18.25 -4.87
CA LYS A 49 -20.46 17.21 -4.56
C LYS A 49 -19.04 17.75 -4.52
N HIS A 50 -18.70 18.74 -5.34
CA HIS A 50 -17.37 19.33 -5.34
C HIS A 50 -17.10 20.10 -4.05
N ALA A 51 -18.02 20.98 -3.63
CA ALA A 51 -17.89 21.71 -2.36
C ALA A 51 -17.78 20.76 -1.16
N VAL A 52 -18.61 19.70 -1.10
CA VAL A 52 -18.52 18.71 -0.02
C VAL A 52 -17.20 17.93 -0.05
N THR A 53 -16.64 17.70 -1.23
CA THR A 53 -15.32 17.07 -1.38
C THR A 53 -14.21 17.96 -0.85
N VAL A 54 -14.24 19.26 -1.16
CA VAL A 54 -13.29 20.25 -0.62
C VAL A 54 -13.41 20.33 0.90
N PHE A 55 -14.63 20.38 1.44
CA PHE A 55 -14.88 20.36 2.88
C PHE A 55 -14.31 19.12 3.55
N ARG A 56 -14.51 17.94 2.96
CA ARG A 56 -13.93 16.68 3.46
C ARG A 56 -12.39 16.76 3.53
N ASP A 57 -11.74 17.32 2.51
CA ASP A 57 -10.29 17.42 2.48
C ASP A 57 -9.76 18.42 3.52
N GLN A 58 -10.49 19.50 3.78
CA GLN A 58 -10.22 20.41 4.89
C GLN A 58 -10.37 19.72 6.26
N CYS A 59 -11.39 18.87 6.43
CA CYS A 59 -11.54 18.06 7.65
C CYS A 59 -10.35 17.11 7.85
N TYR A 60 -9.87 16.46 6.78
CA TYR A 60 -8.68 15.60 6.88
C TYR A 60 -7.44 16.39 7.28
N ALA A 61 -7.24 17.60 6.75
CA ALA A 61 -6.12 18.45 7.13
C ALA A 61 -6.17 18.78 8.64
N LYS A 62 -7.35 19.16 9.16
CA LYS A 62 -7.53 19.50 10.58
C LYS A 62 -7.27 18.30 11.51
N VAL A 63 -7.77 17.12 11.15
CA VAL A 63 -7.60 15.91 11.97
C VAL A 63 -6.15 15.41 11.97
N ARG A 64 -5.44 15.56 10.84
CA ARG A 64 -4.02 15.15 10.74
C ARG A 64 -3.09 15.97 11.63
N VAL A 65 -3.35 17.27 11.81
CA VAL A 65 -2.54 18.12 12.70
C VAL A 65 -2.61 17.62 14.16
N GLN A 66 -3.72 16.99 14.56
CA GLN A 66 -3.97 16.54 15.92
C GLN A 66 -3.46 15.12 16.21
N ALA A 67 -3.03 14.37 15.18
CA ALA A 67 -2.63 12.97 15.33
C ALA A 67 -1.11 12.80 15.09
N PRO A 68 -0.36 12.13 15.99
CA PRO A 68 1.04 11.81 15.72
C PRO A 68 1.13 10.89 14.51
N GLU A 69 1.91 11.31 13.52
CA GLU A 69 1.94 10.72 12.18
C GLU A 69 2.63 9.34 12.18
N ALA A 70 1.84 8.27 12.33
CA ALA A 70 2.29 6.91 12.07
C ALA A 70 2.35 6.66 10.56
N LYS A 71 3.42 7.13 9.89
CA LYS A 71 3.71 6.74 8.50
C LYS A 71 3.99 5.23 8.50
N ARG A 72 2.98 4.41 8.19
CA ARG A 72 3.24 3.05 7.71
C ARG A 72 4.03 3.22 6.41
N ALA A 73 5.27 2.75 6.40
CA ALA A 73 6.06 2.67 5.19
C ALA A 73 5.18 2.03 4.11
N ARG A 74 5.04 2.71 2.98
CA ARG A 74 4.52 2.05 1.78
C ARG A 74 5.48 0.89 1.54
N THR A 75 5.04 -0.33 1.79
CA THR A 75 5.75 -1.47 1.23
C THR A 75 5.78 -1.21 -0.27
N SER A 76 6.98 -1.14 -0.83
CA SER A 76 7.21 -1.12 -2.25
C SER A 76 6.51 -2.36 -2.83
N ARG A 77 5.28 -2.22 -3.29
CA ARG A 77 4.74 -3.15 -4.28
C ARG A 77 5.27 -2.59 -5.60
N PRO A 78 6.29 -3.21 -6.22
CA PRO A 78 6.72 -2.79 -7.54
C PRO A 78 5.66 -3.29 -8.51
N ASN A 79 4.64 -2.48 -8.80
CA ASN A 79 3.66 -2.87 -9.81
C ASN A 79 3.11 -1.68 -10.60
N ASP A 80 4.02 -0.78 -11.01
CA ASP A 80 3.77 0.17 -12.08
C ASP A 80 4.72 -0.10 -13.27
N ASN A 81 5.25 -1.32 -13.42
CA ASN A 81 6.09 -1.70 -14.55
C ASN A 81 5.20 -1.99 -15.78
N ARG A 82 4.63 -0.93 -16.36
CA ARG A 82 3.86 -0.96 -17.61
C ARG A 82 4.64 -1.67 -18.75
N GLU A 83 5.96 -1.60 -18.71
CA GLU A 83 6.87 -2.29 -19.62
C GLU A 83 6.85 -3.82 -19.45
N VAL A 84 6.82 -4.33 -18.21
CA VAL A 84 6.77 -5.78 -17.93
C VAL A 84 5.47 -6.36 -18.50
N MET A 85 4.35 -5.66 -18.30
CA MET A 85 3.06 -6.06 -18.88
C MET A 85 3.05 -5.97 -20.42
N HIS A 86 3.80 -5.03 -21.00
CA HIS A 86 3.90 -4.89 -22.45
C HIS A 86 4.75 -6.00 -23.07
N LEU A 87 5.86 -6.34 -22.43
CA LEU A 87 6.75 -7.42 -22.85
C LEU A 87 6.06 -8.79 -22.76
N ASP A 88 5.30 -9.06 -21.69
CA ASP A 88 4.50 -10.30 -21.57
C ASP A 88 3.45 -10.40 -22.68
N LYS A 89 2.80 -9.27 -23.02
CA LYS A 89 1.80 -9.22 -24.09
C LYS A 89 2.43 -9.44 -25.47
N LEU A 90 3.63 -8.92 -25.71
CA LEU A 90 4.39 -9.17 -26.94
C LEU A 90 4.87 -10.62 -27.02
N ARG A 91 5.36 -11.19 -25.93
CA ARG A 91 5.81 -12.57 -25.84
C ARG A 91 4.69 -13.55 -26.18
N TYR A 92 3.50 -13.33 -25.61
CA TYR A 92 2.30 -14.10 -25.93
C TYR A 92 1.89 -13.95 -27.40
N LYS A 93 1.92 -12.72 -27.94
CA LYS A 93 1.57 -12.43 -29.34
C LYS A 93 2.53 -13.07 -30.35
N LEU A 94 3.81 -13.23 -29.97
CA LEU A 94 4.84 -13.85 -30.80
C LEU A 94 4.93 -15.38 -30.61
N GLY A 95 4.10 -15.98 -29.75
CA GLY A 95 4.06 -17.43 -29.55
C GLY A 95 5.28 -18.01 -28.82
N LEU A 96 6.05 -17.18 -28.12
CA LEU A 96 7.21 -17.62 -27.34
C LEU A 96 6.74 -18.20 -26.00
N SER A 97 6.72 -19.53 -25.87
CA SER A 97 6.33 -20.22 -24.63
C SER A 97 7.23 -19.82 -23.45
N MET A 98 6.65 -19.80 -22.25
CA MET A 98 7.42 -19.79 -21.01
C MET A 98 7.91 -21.20 -20.74
N ASP A 99 9.01 -21.58 -21.38
CA ASP A 99 9.70 -22.80 -21.03
C ASP A 99 10.33 -22.56 -19.65
N ALA A 100 9.69 -23.10 -18.63
CA ALA A 100 10.20 -23.10 -17.28
C ALA A 100 11.45 -23.97 -17.24
N THR A 101 12.63 -23.34 -17.37
CA THR A 101 13.90 -23.67 -16.71
C THR A 101 15.05 -22.90 -17.37
N SER A 102 15.82 -22.13 -16.60
CA SER A 102 17.30 -22.20 -16.55
C SER A 102 17.93 -20.93 -15.96
N ALA A 103 18.87 -21.17 -15.03
CA ALA A 103 19.97 -20.32 -14.60
C ALA A 103 19.64 -19.05 -13.79
N ASP A 104 19.56 -19.22 -12.46
CA ASP A 104 20.08 -18.21 -11.54
C ASP A 104 21.62 -18.19 -11.66
N PRO A 105 22.25 -17.09 -12.11
CA PRO A 105 23.71 -17.01 -12.26
C PRO A 105 24.46 -16.74 -10.95
N TYR A 106 23.80 -16.78 -9.79
CA TYR A 106 24.36 -16.34 -8.50
C TYR A 106 24.25 -17.42 -7.43
N ASP A 107 24.71 -18.64 -7.74
CA ASP A 107 24.81 -19.73 -6.77
C ASP A 107 26.10 -20.56 -6.99
N SER A 108 27.26 -19.89 -7.04
CA SER A 108 28.55 -20.61 -7.15
C SER A 108 29.75 -19.87 -6.56
N MET A 109 29.57 -19.03 -5.54
CA MET A 109 30.72 -18.47 -4.81
C MET A 109 30.46 -18.40 -3.31
N GLN A 110 31.31 -19.11 -2.55
CA GLN A 110 31.57 -18.97 -1.11
C GLN A 110 30.79 -19.83 -0.09
N SER A 111 30.89 -21.16 -0.15
CA SER A 111 30.54 -22.00 1.01
C SER A 111 31.69 -22.87 1.54
N GLU A 112 32.61 -23.34 0.69
CA GLU A 112 33.69 -24.25 1.11
C GLU A 112 34.92 -23.53 1.70
N GLU A 113 35.27 -22.32 1.24
CA GLU A 113 36.43 -21.59 1.78
C GLU A 113 36.16 -21.00 3.18
N LEU A 114 34.95 -20.49 3.43
CA LEU A 114 34.58 -19.92 4.73
C LEU A 114 34.50 -20.97 5.85
N HIS A 115 34.03 -22.18 5.54
CA HIS A 115 33.97 -23.29 6.50
C HIS A 115 35.34 -23.93 6.79
N SER A 116 36.31 -23.76 5.89
CA SER A 116 37.71 -24.17 6.10
C SER A 116 38.47 -23.15 6.96
N MET A 117 38.23 -21.84 6.76
CA MET A 117 38.89 -20.79 7.54
C MET A 117 38.44 -20.74 9.01
N LEU A 118 37.15 -20.95 9.29
CA LEU A 118 36.62 -20.94 10.67
C LEU A 118 37.10 -22.12 11.53
N ARG A 119 37.57 -23.21 10.92
CA ARG A 119 38.13 -24.36 11.66
C ARG A 119 39.60 -24.17 12.09
N ARG A 120 40.33 -23.19 11.54
CA ARG A 120 41.74 -22.93 11.89
C ARG A 120 41.94 -21.94 13.04
N VAL A 121 40.90 -21.17 13.39
CA VAL A 121 41.01 -20.14 14.45
C VAL A 121 40.79 -20.72 15.86
N SER A 122 40.14 -21.89 15.99
CA SER A 122 39.83 -22.49 17.30
C SER A 122 40.89 -23.47 17.82
N ALA A 123 42.18 -23.26 17.54
CA ALA A 123 43.25 -24.11 18.06
C ALA A 123 44.51 -23.32 18.43
N ARG A 124 44.38 -22.29 19.27
CA ARG A 124 45.49 -21.74 20.06
C ARG A 124 45.00 -21.32 21.45
N LYS A 125 44.92 -22.29 22.35
CA LYS A 125 45.29 -22.10 23.76
C LYS A 125 46.47 -23.03 24.03
N PRO A 126 47.56 -22.49 24.56
CA PRO A 126 47.93 -22.94 25.90
C PRO A 126 48.40 -21.81 26.81
N PHE A 127 48.50 -22.21 28.09
CA PHE A 127 48.88 -21.53 29.32
C PHE A 127 50.05 -20.55 29.24
#